data_AF-A0A8J2P0A4-F1
#
_entry.id   AF-A0A8J2P0A4-F1
#
_cell.length_a   1.000
_cell.length_b   1.000
_cell.length_c   1.000
_cell.angle_alpha   90.00
_cell.angle_beta   90.00
_cell.angle_gamma   90.00
#
_symmetry.space_group_name_H-M   'P 1'
#
loop_
_entity.id
_entity.type
_entity.pdbx_description
1 polymer ?
#
loop_
_entity_poly.entity_id
_entity_poly.type
_entity_poly.pdbx_seq_one_letter_code
_entity_poly.pdbx_strand_id
1 'polypeptide(L)'
;MADQAYHAMLHQKRLQNIVISGESGSGKTESAKLLLQQLVYLGRAPNRNLEAKILQVNPIMEAFGNAETGMNENSSRFGKYLDVTFTRAGKVTGAKIDVYLLEESRVHHQARGERNFHIFYYLLDGSANTDLQKELNLNKHGYNYLRGALTDNADLKAVHKEMFQAVKNGFCLLGFRLEEINAIYRILSAILHLGEIEFDEVKDEDSCHVHDPESLEMVADLLGITAGDLGLALTTRSVVASGESFVRRHTAEEAYTTRDSLARGLYNRLFRWVVNQVNALLGVSRQAYGDPLSIGLLDIFGFETYKTNSLEQLRINITNEQLQFFFNQHVFTWEQQEYMAEGIEIDIIRFSDNRPILELCLGKPLGILSLLDEESRFPRATDWTFLEKLNSNFANNKLYVRSRSSADTTFSVRHYAGRVQYDVKGFLDKNRSYFSPDLVEILRGSSIDTIRYLYRCMVTKTGHLHVPSLVDGNKKARQI
;
A
#
# COMPACT_ATOMS: atom_id res chain seq x y z
N MET A 1 15.78 -3.17 -24.52
CA MET A 1 14.84 -2.15 -24.00
C MET A 1 15.55 -1.12 -23.14
N ALA A 2 16.24 -1.50 -22.05
CA ALA A 2 17.00 -0.54 -21.22
C ALA A 2 18.01 0.31 -22.03
N ASP A 3 18.83 -0.30 -22.89
CA ASP A 3 19.76 0.43 -23.76
C ASP A 3 19.04 1.42 -24.69
N GLN A 4 17.93 1.00 -25.30
CA GLN A 4 17.14 1.85 -26.19
C GLN A 4 16.57 3.06 -25.45
N ALA A 5 15.98 2.86 -24.27
CA ALA A 5 15.46 3.95 -23.44
C ALA A 5 16.59 4.89 -23.00
N TYR A 6 17.72 4.34 -22.57
CA TYR A 6 18.89 5.13 -22.16
C TYR A 6 19.44 5.99 -23.31
N HIS A 7 19.66 5.41 -24.48
CA HIS A 7 20.14 6.15 -25.65
C HIS A 7 19.09 7.15 -26.16
N ALA A 8 17.80 6.79 -26.20
CA ALA A 8 16.73 7.71 -26.57
C ALA A 8 16.67 8.93 -25.64
N MET A 9 16.74 8.71 -24.33
CA MET A 9 16.82 9.79 -23.32
C MET A 9 18.00 10.73 -23.60
N LEU A 10 19.18 10.18 -23.92
CA LEU A 10 20.38 10.96 -24.19
C LEU A 10 20.34 11.72 -25.51
N HIS A 11 19.81 11.12 -26.57
CA HIS A 11 19.72 11.75 -27.89
C HIS A 11 18.61 12.81 -27.93
N GLN A 12 17.42 12.47 -27.44
CA GLN A 12 16.24 13.34 -27.50
C GLN A 12 16.21 14.38 -26.38
N LYS A 13 17.01 14.20 -25.32
CA LYS A 13 16.98 15.02 -24.10
C LYS A 13 15.58 15.09 -23.47
N ARG A 14 14.83 13.98 -23.55
CA ARG A 14 13.49 13.82 -22.98
C ARG A 14 13.46 12.66 -22.00
N LEU A 15 12.63 12.81 -20.97
CA LEU A 15 12.35 11.74 -20.01
C LEU A 15 11.78 10.51 -20.73
N GLN A 16 12.16 9.33 -20.30
CA GLN A 16 11.67 8.06 -20.85
C GLN A 16 10.95 7.27 -19.77
N ASN A 17 10.00 6.42 -20.17
CA ASN A 17 9.31 5.52 -19.25
C ASN A 17 9.27 4.12 -19.84
N ILE A 18 9.50 3.12 -19.00
CA ILE A 18 9.29 1.71 -19.30
C ILE A 18 8.13 1.23 -18.43
N VAL A 19 7.06 0.79 -19.08
CA VAL A 19 5.86 0.25 -18.43
C VAL A 19 5.86 -1.26 -18.56
N ILE A 20 5.83 -1.95 -17.43
CA ILE A 20 5.85 -3.42 -17.38
C ILE A 20 4.43 -3.88 -17.06
N SER A 21 3.82 -4.63 -17.97
CA SER A 21 2.44 -5.11 -17.86
C SER A 21 2.38 -6.64 -18.00
N GLY A 22 1.31 -7.24 -17.47
CA GLY A 22 1.09 -8.68 -17.46
C GLY A 22 0.32 -9.16 -16.24
N GLU A 23 -0.20 -10.39 -16.29
CA GLU A 23 -0.94 -11.04 -15.20
C GLU A 23 -0.07 -11.28 -13.95
N SER A 24 -0.69 -11.57 -12.80
CA SER A 24 0.07 -11.93 -11.60
C SER A 24 0.96 -13.16 -11.87
N GLY A 25 2.22 -13.10 -11.43
CA GLY A 25 3.21 -14.17 -11.66
C GLY A 25 3.92 -14.15 -13.02
N SER A 26 3.63 -13.19 -13.92
CA SER A 26 4.22 -13.15 -15.28
C SER A 26 5.69 -12.71 -15.37
N GLY A 27 6.39 -12.51 -14.23
CA GLY A 27 7.79 -12.05 -14.21
C GLY A 27 8.01 -10.54 -14.30
N LYS A 28 6.98 -9.71 -14.01
CA LYS A 28 7.08 -8.24 -14.05
C LYS A 28 8.17 -7.68 -13.13
N THR A 29 8.15 -8.08 -11.87
CA THR A 29 9.09 -7.60 -10.83
C THR A 29 10.53 -7.99 -11.14
N GLU A 30 10.76 -9.24 -11.60
CA GLU A 30 12.09 -9.68 -12.04
C GLU A 30 12.58 -8.90 -13.26
N SER A 31 11.70 -8.64 -14.22
CA SER A 31 12.04 -7.80 -15.38
C SER A 31 12.41 -6.37 -14.95
N ALA A 32 11.66 -5.78 -14.01
CA ALA A 32 11.94 -4.45 -13.47
C ALA A 32 13.33 -4.39 -12.81
N LYS A 33 13.70 -5.45 -12.06
CA LYS A 33 15.00 -5.58 -11.41
C LYS A 33 16.14 -5.67 -12.42
N LEU A 34 16.01 -6.49 -13.47
CA LEU A 34 17.01 -6.60 -14.53
C LEU A 34 17.16 -5.30 -15.32
N LEU A 35 16.04 -4.63 -15.62
CA LEU A 35 16.05 -3.31 -16.28
C LEU A 35 16.77 -2.27 -15.42
N LEU A 36 16.50 -2.22 -14.12
CA LEU A 36 17.19 -1.33 -13.19
C LEU A 36 18.70 -1.60 -13.15
N GLN A 37 19.10 -2.86 -13.04
CA GLN A 37 20.52 -3.25 -13.08
C GLN A 37 21.21 -2.77 -14.35
N GLN A 38 20.59 -2.98 -15.51
CA GLN A 38 21.14 -2.54 -16.79
C GLN A 38 21.20 -1.00 -16.89
N LEU A 39 20.19 -0.28 -16.43
CA LEU A 39 20.18 1.19 -16.43
C LEU A 39 21.29 1.76 -15.54
N VAL A 40 21.50 1.16 -14.36
CA VAL A 40 22.56 1.57 -13.44
C VAL A 40 23.94 1.28 -14.02
N TYR A 41 24.12 0.13 -14.66
CA TYR A 41 25.34 -0.24 -15.37
C TYR A 41 25.67 0.74 -16.50
N LEU A 42 24.69 1.03 -17.38
CA LEU A 42 24.85 1.95 -18.50
C LEU A 42 25.17 3.37 -18.06
N GLY A 43 24.49 3.83 -17.02
CA GLY A 43 24.69 5.17 -16.48
C GLY A 43 25.94 5.31 -15.62
N ARG A 44 26.79 4.28 -15.46
CA ARG A 44 28.12 4.35 -14.81
C ARG A 44 28.15 5.29 -13.60
N ALA A 45 27.52 4.87 -12.50
CA ALA A 45 27.43 5.67 -11.29
C ALA A 45 28.81 6.23 -10.89
N PRO A 46 28.94 7.52 -10.56
CA PRO A 46 30.23 8.14 -10.24
C PRO A 46 30.89 7.53 -8.99
N ASN A 47 30.12 6.81 -8.16
CA ASN A 47 30.60 6.07 -7.00
C ASN A 47 29.93 4.69 -6.97
N ARG A 48 30.71 3.62 -6.82
CA ARG A 48 30.23 2.23 -6.68
C ARG A 48 29.22 2.05 -5.53
N ASN A 49 29.29 2.90 -4.51
CA ASN A 49 28.36 2.87 -3.38
C ASN A 49 26.92 3.22 -3.80
N LEU A 50 26.73 4.15 -4.75
CA LEU A 50 25.39 4.56 -5.18
C LEU A 50 24.67 3.45 -5.95
N GLU A 51 25.39 2.74 -6.83
CA GLU A 51 24.87 1.58 -7.54
C GLU A 51 24.39 0.51 -6.56
N ALA A 52 25.23 0.15 -5.58
CA ALA A 52 24.88 -0.84 -4.58
C ALA A 52 23.65 -0.40 -3.76
N LYS A 53 23.57 0.87 -3.36
CA LYS A 53 22.41 1.44 -2.67
C LYS A 53 21.11 1.34 -3.48
N ILE A 54 21.13 1.71 -4.76
CA ILE A 54 19.95 1.63 -5.64
C ILE A 54 19.46 0.18 -5.74
N LEU A 55 20.37 -0.79 -5.85
CA LEU A 55 20.00 -2.20 -5.96
C LEU A 55 19.45 -2.80 -4.66
N GLN A 56 19.83 -2.29 -3.49
CA GLN A 56 19.31 -2.74 -2.19
C GLN A 56 17.88 -2.28 -1.89
N VAL A 57 17.32 -1.37 -2.70
CA VAL A 57 15.93 -0.96 -2.56
C VAL A 57 14.97 -2.14 -2.72
N ASN A 58 15.18 -2.97 -3.75
CA ASN A 58 14.23 -4.03 -4.09
C ASN A 58 14.05 -5.04 -2.94
N PRO A 59 15.11 -5.63 -2.33
CA PRO A 59 14.95 -6.54 -1.19
C PRO A 59 14.13 -5.95 -0.03
N ILE A 60 14.34 -4.67 0.30
CA ILE A 60 13.57 -3.98 1.35
C ILE A 60 12.12 -3.81 0.92
N MET A 61 11.88 -3.31 -0.30
CA MET A 61 10.53 -3.08 -0.81
C MET A 61 9.73 -4.38 -0.94
N GLU A 62 10.37 -5.47 -1.38
CA GLU A 62 9.74 -6.78 -1.48
C GLU A 62 9.44 -7.36 -0.09
N ALA A 63 10.34 -7.22 0.89
CA ALA A 63 10.07 -7.68 2.25
C ALA A 63 8.81 -7.02 2.85
N PHE A 64 8.63 -5.71 2.66
CA PHE A 64 7.50 -4.97 3.23
C PHE A 64 6.25 -4.92 2.34
N GLY A 65 6.39 -5.15 1.04
CA GLY A 65 5.31 -4.91 0.08
C GLY A 65 4.85 -6.16 -0.67
N ASN A 66 5.60 -7.26 -0.60
CA ASN A 66 5.23 -8.52 -1.24
C ASN A 66 4.71 -9.54 -0.22
N ALA A 67 3.90 -10.47 -0.72
CA ALA A 67 3.37 -11.59 0.04
C ALA A 67 3.13 -12.80 -0.87
N GLU A 68 3.02 -13.97 -0.23
CA GLU A 68 2.62 -15.22 -0.89
C GLU A 68 1.09 -15.26 -1.06
N THR A 69 0.68 -15.54 -2.30
CA THR A 69 -0.71 -15.70 -2.73
C THR A 69 -0.88 -17.07 -3.38
N GLY A 70 -2.12 -17.51 -3.61
CA GLY A 70 -2.36 -18.82 -4.23
C GLY A 70 -1.76 -19.01 -5.63
N MET A 71 -1.33 -17.94 -6.31
CA MET A 71 -0.79 -17.96 -7.67
C MET A 71 0.70 -17.58 -7.74
N ASN A 72 1.24 -16.92 -6.72
CA ASN A 72 2.59 -16.36 -6.73
C ASN A 72 3.13 -16.25 -5.30
N GLU A 73 4.30 -16.84 -5.07
CA GLU A 73 5.00 -16.87 -3.79
C GLU A 73 5.61 -15.52 -3.38
N ASN A 74 5.86 -14.62 -4.33
CA ASN A 74 6.42 -13.28 -4.10
C ASN A 74 5.60 -12.21 -4.85
N SER A 75 4.29 -12.13 -4.58
CA SER A 75 3.38 -11.19 -5.26
C SER A 75 3.51 -9.79 -4.69
N SER A 76 3.84 -8.80 -5.52
CA SER A 76 3.73 -7.39 -5.12
C SER A 76 2.29 -7.01 -4.81
N ARG A 77 2.07 -6.51 -3.59
CA ARG A 77 0.77 -6.05 -3.09
C ARG A 77 0.71 -4.51 -2.97
N PHE A 78 1.49 -3.84 -3.81
CA PHE A 78 1.54 -2.39 -4.00
C PHE A 78 2.02 -2.10 -5.43
N GLY A 79 1.69 -0.91 -5.95
CA GLY A 79 2.27 -0.39 -7.19
C GLY A 79 3.55 0.39 -6.90
N LYS A 80 4.57 0.20 -7.73
CA LYS A 80 5.90 0.82 -7.60
C LYS A 80 6.24 1.60 -8.87
N TYR A 81 6.56 2.87 -8.72
CA TYR A 81 7.16 3.69 -9.75
C TYR A 81 8.57 4.08 -9.31
N LEU A 82 9.58 3.62 -10.03
CA LEU A 82 10.98 3.92 -9.76
C LEU A 82 11.52 4.86 -10.83
N ASP A 83 11.99 6.01 -10.41
CA ASP A 83 12.48 7.08 -11.26
C ASP A 83 14.00 7.20 -11.10
N VAL A 84 14.75 6.67 -12.06
CA VAL A 84 16.23 6.70 -12.04
C VAL A 84 16.70 8.01 -12.68
N THR A 85 17.50 8.78 -11.97
CA THR A 85 17.91 10.13 -12.40
C THR A 85 19.30 10.12 -13.01
N PHE A 86 19.48 10.93 -14.06
CA PHE A 86 20.72 11.00 -14.81
C PHE A 86 21.16 12.45 -15.05
N THR A 87 22.47 12.67 -15.06
CA THR A 87 23.07 13.90 -15.59
C THR A 87 22.81 14.03 -17.09
N ARG A 88 23.00 15.23 -17.66
CA ARG A 88 22.95 15.45 -19.12
C ARG A 88 23.91 14.58 -19.94
N ALA A 89 24.99 14.12 -19.30
CA ALA A 89 26.01 13.24 -19.86
C ALA A 89 25.68 11.74 -19.69
N GLY A 90 24.54 11.41 -19.08
CA GLY A 90 24.09 10.03 -18.89
C GLY A 90 24.59 9.34 -17.62
N LYS A 91 25.29 10.05 -16.73
CA LYS A 91 25.69 9.45 -15.45
C LYS A 91 24.50 9.31 -14.49
N VAL A 92 24.32 8.16 -13.85
CA VAL A 92 23.33 7.96 -12.77
C VAL A 92 23.66 8.88 -11.61
N THR A 93 22.65 9.57 -11.10
CA THR A 93 22.79 10.49 -9.97
C THR A 93 21.97 10.08 -8.75
N GLY A 94 20.97 9.21 -8.93
CA GLY A 94 20.13 8.73 -7.84
C GLY A 94 18.90 8.00 -8.36
N ALA A 95 17.98 7.73 -7.45
CA ALA A 95 16.67 7.20 -7.77
C ALA A 95 15.62 7.73 -6.78
N LYS A 96 14.38 7.81 -7.23
CA LYS A 96 13.22 8.11 -6.39
C LYS A 96 12.15 7.03 -6.59
N ILE A 97 11.54 6.59 -5.51
CA ILE A 97 10.49 5.59 -5.50
C ILE A 97 9.18 6.26 -5.08
N ASP A 98 8.13 6.04 -5.84
CA ASP A 98 6.77 6.36 -5.46
C ASP A 98 5.98 5.04 -5.35
N VAL A 99 5.21 4.88 -4.28
CA VAL A 99 4.42 3.68 -4.00
C VAL A 99 2.94 3.99 -3.92
N TYR A 100 2.11 3.05 -4.37
CA TYR A 100 0.67 3.23 -4.48
C TYR A 100 -0.09 1.98 -4.02
N LEU A 101 -1.28 2.17 -3.43
CA LEU A 101 -2.26 1.11 -3.19
C LEU A 101 -1.69 -0.14 -2.49
N LEU A 102 -1.01 0.04 -1.36
CA LEU A 102 -0.65 -1.09 -0.49
C LEU A 102 -1.93 -1.83 -0.07
N GLU A 103 -1.92 -3.16 -0.13
CA GLU A 103 -3.03 -4.00 0.35
C GLU A 103 -3.04 -4.07 1.89
N GLU A 104 -3.41 -2.96 2.53
CA GLU A 104 -3.36 -2.80 3.98
C GLU A 104 -4.18 -3.85 4.75
N SER A 105 -5.28 -4.36 4.16
CA SER A 105 -6.09 -5.41 4.79
C SER A 105 -5.30 -6.69 5.06
N ARG A 106 -4.25 -6.98 4.26
CA ARG A 106 -3.41 -8.17 4.43
C ARG A 106 -2.72 -8.21 5.79
N VAL A 107 -2.53 -7.06 6.45
CA VAL A 107 -1.88 -6.98 7.76
C VAL A 107 -2.65 -7.77 8.82
N HIS A 108 -3.99 -7.72 8.80
CA HIS A 108 -4.83 -8.36 9.82
C HIS A 108 -5.67 -9.53 9.29
N HIS A 109 -5.81 -9.66 7.97
CA HIS A 109 -6.61 -10.72 7.35
C HIS A 109 -6.00 -11.22 6.04
N GLN A 110 -5.87 -12.54 5.90
CA GLN A 110 -5.41 -13.19 4.66
C GLN A 110 -6.42 -14.24 4.20
N ALA A 111 -6.54 -14.41 2.88
CA ALA A 111 -7.36 -15.47 2.32
C ALA A 111 -6.77 -16.86 2.63
N ARG A 112 -7.61 -17.90 2.59
CA ARG A 112 -7.17 -19.27 2.88
C ARG A 112 -6.06 -19.69 1.91
N GLY A 113 -4.91 -20.10 2.48
CA GLY A 113 -3.74 -20.54 1.72
C GLY A 113 -2.82 -19.40 1.29
N GLU A 114 -3.10 -18.15 1.67
CA GLU A 114 -2.21 -17.02 1.47
C GLU A 114 -1.47 -16.66 2.76
N ARG A 115 -0.41 -15.85 2.62
CA ARG A 115 0.38 -15.36 3.76
C ARG A 115 0.31 -13.85 3.91
N ASN A 116 0.74 -13.37 5.07
CA ASN A 116 0.95 -11.95 5.33
C ASN A 116 2.21 -11.44 4.59
N PHE A 117 2.59 -10.18 4.77
CA PHE A 117 3.83 -9.63 4.21
C PHE A 117 5.07 -10.38 4.70
N HIS A 118 6.05 -10.57 3.82
CA HIS A 118 7.22 -11.39 4.11
C HIS A 118 8.02 -10.91 5.34
N ILE A 119 8.09 -9.61 5.57
CA ILE A 119 8.85 -9.01 6.68
C ILE A 119 8.43 -9.56 8.06
N PHE A 120 7.16 -9.92 8.25
CA PHE A 120 6.72 -10.51 9.52
C PHE A 120 7.36 -11.88 9.76
N TYR A 121 7.44 -12.72 8.74
CA TYR A 121 8.09 -14.03 8.83
C TYR A 121 9.61 -13.91 8.93
N TYR A 122 10.20 -12.99 8.16
CA TYR A 122 11.63 -12.69 8.23
C TYR A 122 12.04 -12.22 9.64
N LEU A 123 11.25 -11.32 10.25
CA LEU A 123 11.52 -10.85 11.60
C LEU A 123 11.39 -11.98 12.64
N LEU A 124 10.33 -12.80 12.57
CA LEU A 124 10.11 -13.89 13.51
C LEU A 124 11.24 -14.93 13.45
N ASP A 125 11.53 -15.46 12.27
CA ASP A 125 12.53 -16.51 12.12
C ASP A 125 13.96 -15.96 12.25
N GLY A 126 14.20 -14.73 11.77
CA GLY A 126 15.49 -14.05 11.80
C GLY A 126 15.90 -13.54 13.18
N SER A 127 14.94 -13.22 14.05
CA SER A 127 15.22 -12.85 15.45
C SER A 127 15.30 -14.05 16.40
N ALA A 128 14.83 -15.23 16.00
CA ALA A 128 14.78 -16.40 16.87
C ALA A 128 16.13 -16.73 17.54
N ASN A 129 16.10 -16.94 18.86
CA ASN A 129 17.27 -17.20 19.72
C ASN A 129 18.31 -16.06 19.77
N THR A 130 17.90 -14.82 19.54
CA THR A 130 18.75 -13.63 19.68
C THR A 130 18.21 -12.69 20.76
N ASP A 131 19.02 -11.72 21.20
CA ASP A 131 18.53 -10.69 22.15
C ASP A 131 17.41 -9.84 21.55
N LEU A 132 17.41 -9.66 20.22
CA LEU A 132 16.33 -8.97 19.52
C LEU A 132 14.96 -9.64 19.72
N GLN A 133 14.90 -10.97 19.81
CA GLN A 133 13.64 -11.67 20.09
C GLN A 133 13.08 -11.29 21.46
N LYS A 134 13.95 -11.17 22.46
CA LYS A 134 13.57 -10.80 23.83
C LYS A 134 13.14 -9.33 23.89
N GLU A 135 13.90 -8.45 23.25
CA GLU A 135 13.59 -7.01 23.15
C GLU A 135 12.23 -6.75 22.48
N LEU A 136 11.86 -7.58 21.50
CA LEU A 136 10.61 -7.48 20.77
C LEU A 136 9.48 -8.34 21.36
N ASN A 137 9.75 -9.14 22.39
CA ASN A 137 8.80 -10.10 22.97
C ASN A 137 8.20 -11.06 21.93
N LEU A 138 9.02 -11.56 20.99
CA LEU A 138 8.61 -12.47 19.91
C LEU A 138 8.80 -13.94 20.28
N ASN A 139 8.27 -14.33 21.44
CA ASN A 139 8.47 -15.66 22.06
C ASN A 139 7.32 -16.65 21.83
N LYS A 140 6.18 -16.21 21.27
CA LYS A 140 5.01 -17.07 21.04
C LYS A 140 5.14 -17.95 19.79
N HIS A 141 4.61 -19.16 19.88
CA HIS A 141 4.37 -20.04 18.74
C HIS A 141 3.01 -19.72 18.11
N GLY A 142 2.97 -18.71 17.24
CA GLY A 142 1.73 -18.30 16.59
C GLY A 142 1.32 -16.89 16.95
N TYR A 143 0.88 -16.16 15.93
CA TYR A 143 0.22 -14.86 16.07
C TYR A 143 -1.07 -14.86 15.25
N ASN A 144 -2.11 -14.24 15.77
CA ASN A 144 -3.45 -14.21 15.19
C ASN A 144 -3.45 -13.62 13.78
N TYR A 145 -2.65 -12.58 13.54
CA TYR A 145 -2.47 -11.97 12.22
C TYR A 145 -1.60 -12.75 11.24
N LEU A 146 -1.04 -13.90 11.66
CA LEU A 146 -0.26 -14.81 10.82
C LEU A 146 -0.92 -16.21 10.72
N ARG A 147 -2.16 -16.37 11.22
CA ARG A 147 -2.88 -17.66 11.24
C ARG A 147 -2.96 -18.25 9.83
N GLY A 148 -2.51 -19.49 9.68
CA GLY A 148 -2.56 -20.26 8.42
C GLY A 148 -1.23 -20.40 7.66
N ALA A 149 -0.17 -19.70 8.10
CA ALA A 149 1.11 -19.63 7.36
C ALA A 149 2.34 -20.12 8.12
N LEU A 150 2.27 -20.27 9.45
CA LEU A 150 3.38 -20.75 10.27
C LEU A 150 3.53 -22.26 10.09
N THR A 151 4.30 -22.64 9.08
CA THR A 151 4.74 -24.02 8.87
C THR A 151 6.00 -24.26 9.68
N ASP A 152 6.08 -25.38 10.41
CA ASP A 152 7.33 -25.83 11.05
C ASP A 152 8.30 -26.46 10.04
N ASN A 153 8.48 -25.78 8.91
CA ASN A 153 9.37 -26.19 7.83
C ASN A 153 10.74 -25.55 8.05
N ALA A 154 11.74 -26.37 8.39
CA ALA A 154 13.10 -25.91 8.69
C ALA A 154 13.77 -25.21 7.50
N ASP A 155 13.55 -25.69 6.27
CA ASP A 155 14.15 -25.11 5.07
C ASP A 155 13.59 -23.70 4.82
N LEU A 156 12.28 -23.53 4.97
CA LEU A 156 11.64 -22.22 4.83
C LEU A 156 12.12 -21.24 5.89
N LYS A 157 12.26 -21.68 7.15
CA LYS A 157 12.83 -20.86 8.24
C LYS A 157 14.27 -20.44 7.94
N ALA A 158 15.07 -21.30 7.32
CA ALA A 158 16.43 -20.96 6.91
C ALA A 158 16.44 -19.87 5.83
N VAL A 159 15.55 -19.96 4.84
CA VAL A 159 15.36 -18.91 3.81
C VAL A 159 14.92 -17.59 4.46
N HIS A 160 13.95 -17.61 5.38
CA HIS A 160 13.51 -16.39 6.08
C HIS A 160 14.64 -15.73 6.87
N LYS A 161 15.52 -16.51 7.52
CA LYS A 161 16.70 -15.99 8.22
C LYS A 161 17.69 -15.32 7.27
N GLU A 162 17.96 -15.93 6.13
CA GLU A 162 18.82 -15.35 5.10
C GLU A 162 18.25 -14.03 4.58
N MET A 163 16.95 -14.01 4.25
CA MET A 163 16.25 -12.82 3.78
C MET A 163 16.20 -11.71 4.83
N PHE A 164 16.01 -12.05 6.10
CA PHE A 164 16.11 -11.10 7.21
C PHE A 164 17.50 -10.45 7.27
N GLN A 165 18.55 -11.24 7.14
CA GLN A 165 19.92 -10.72 7.14
C GLN A 165 20.19 -9.85 5.90
N ALA A 166 19.65 -10.21 4.74
CA ALA A 166 19.73 -9.39 3.53
C ALA A 166 19.04 -8.03 3.71
N VAL A 167 17.83 -8.00 4.28
CA VAL A 167 17.09 -6.76 4.60
C VAL A 167 17.88 -5.91 5.60
N LYS A 168 18.40 -6.50 6.68
CA LYS A 168 19.22 -5.82 7.67
C LYS A 168 20.47 -5.19 7.05
N ASN A 169 21.19 -5.95 6.23
CA ASN A 169 22.35 -5.45 5.49
C ASN A 169 21.96 -4.31 4.52
N GLY A 170 20.81 -4.43 3.86
CA GLY A 170 20.25 -3.40 2.98
C GLY A 170 20.00 -2.08 3.71
N PHE A 171 19.37 -2.12 4.89
CA PHE A 171 19.19 -0.93 5.73
C PHE A 171 20.53 -0.28 6.09
N CYS A 172 21.51 -1.07 6.53
CA CYS A 172 22.85 -0.56 6.86
C CYS A 172 23.54 0.07 5.64
N LEU A 173 23.47 -0.57 4.45
CA LEU A 173 24.11 -0.06 3.24
C LEU A 173 23.49 1.26 2.76
N LEU A 174 22.16 1.39 2.83
CA LEU A 174 21.48 2.62 2.49
C LEU A 174 21.86 3.76 3.44
N GLY A 175 22.10 3.44 4.71
CA GLY A 175 22.50 4.37 5.76
C GLY A 175 21.41 4.65 6.78
N PHE A 176 20.48 3.71 6.99
CA PHE A 176 19.54 3.80 8.10
C PHE A 176 20.28 3.75 9.43
N ARG A 177 19.83 4.56 10.39
CA ARG A 177 20.38 4.57 11.75
C ARG A 177 19.88 3.36 12.54
N LEU A 178 20.62 2.96 13.57
CA LEU A 178 20.24 1.80 14.37
C LEU A 178 18.92 2.03 15.10
N GLU A 179 18.68 3.25 15.60
CA GLU A 179 17.46 3.64 16.28
C GLU A 179 16.24 3.59 15.35
N GLU A 180 16.45 3.94 14.08
CA GLU A 180 15.44 3.84 13.02
C GLU A 180 15.07 2.38 12.74
N ILE A 181 16.07 1.51 12.58
CA ILE A 181 15.87 0.07 12.37
C ILE A 181 15.16 -0.55 13.59
N ASN A 182 15.55 -0.19 14.80
CA ASN A 182 14.91 -0.66 16.03
C ASN A 182 13.45 -0.22 16.10
N ALA A 183 13.13 1.03 15.73
CA ALA A 183 11.75 1.49 15.68
C ALA A 183 10.90 0.72 14.64
N ILE A 184 11.46 0.38 13.48
CA ILE A 184 10.80 -0.47 12.48
C ILE A 184 10.42 -1.81 13.12
N TYR A 185 11.36 -2.49 13.76
CA TYR A 185 11.12 -3.81 14.37
C TYR A 185 10.13 -3.75 15.54
N ARG A 186 10.19 -2.69 16.37
CA ARG A 186 9.21 -2.47 17.44
C ARG A 186 7.79 -2.31 16.90
N ILE A 187 7.60 -1.52 15.84
CA ILE A 187 6.28 -1.35 15.21
C ILE A 187 5.77 -2.66 14.62
N LEU A 188 6.63 -3.43 13.94
CA LEU A 188 6.25 -4.74 13.39
C LEU A 188 5.85 -5.72 14.49
N SER A 189 6.60 -5.77 15.60
CA SER A 189 6.24 -6.59 16.75
C SER A 189 4.94 -6.14 17.41
N ALA A 190 4.75 -4.83 17.59
CA ALA A 190 3.51 -4.27 18.13
C ALA A 190 2.29 -4.66 17.30
N ILE A 191 2.42 -4.68 15.97
CA ILE A 191 1.35 -5.14 15.08
C ILE A 191 1.00 -6.61 15.32
N LEU A 192 2.00 -7.49 15.50
CA LEU A 192 1.75 -8.90 15.79
C LEU A 192 1.03 -9.07 17.14
N HIS A 193 1.49 -8.39 18.18
CA HIS A 193 0.87 -8.41 19.52
C HIS A 193 -0.50 -7.76 19.56
N LEU A 194 -0.78 -6.77 18.70
CA LEU A 194 -2.13 -6.21 18.56
C LEU A 194 -3.15 -7.29 18.19
N GLY A 195 -2.78 -8.25 17.36
CA GLY A 195 -3.67 -9.35 16.98
C GLY A 195 -4.08 -10.26 18.15
N GLU A 196 -3.30 -10.24 19.24
CA GLU A 196 -3.52 -11.05 20.44
C GLU A 196 -4.47 -10.40 21.44
N ILE A 197 -4.79 -9.11 21.30
CA ILE A 197 -5.73 -8.42 22.19
C ILE A 197 -7.15 -8.92 21.91
N GLU A 198 -7.78 -9.50 22.92
CA GLU A 198 -9.18 -9.96 22.90
C GLU A 198 -10.07 -9.06 23.78
N PHE A 199 -11.36 -9.01 23.44
CA PHE A 199 -12.33 -8.16 24.12
C PHE A 199 -13.52 -8.99 24.61
N ASP A 200 -13.90 -8.78 25.87
CA ASP A 200 -15.08 -9.40 26.46
C ASP A 200 -16.25 -8.41 26.47
N GLU A 201 -17.41 -8.88 26.06
CA GLU A 201 -18.67 -8.13 26.16
C GLU A 201 -19.10 -7.96 27.62
N VAL A 202 -19.54 -6.75 27.95
CA VAL A 202 -20.15 -6.47 29.25
C VAL A 202 -21.63 -6.84 29.17
N LYS A 203 -22.09 -7.74 30.06
CA LYS A 203 -23.50 -8.14 30.09
C LYS A 203 -24.41 -6.94 30.32
N ASP A 204 -25.49 -6.87 29.56
CA ASP A 204 -26.55 -5.85 29.66
C ASP A 204 -26.12 -4.40 29.29
N GLU A 205 -24.91 -4.21 28.73
CA GLU A 205 -24.45 -2.95 28.17
C GLU A 205 -23.89 -3.15 26.76
N ASP A 206 -24.12 -2.22 25.83
CA ASP A 206 -23.44 -2.18 24.51
C ASP A 206 -21.98 -1.71 24.68
N SER A 207 -21.19 -2.43 25.48
CA SER A 207 -19.80 -2.10 25.77
C SER A 207 -18.90 -3.34 25.93
N CYS A 208 -17.58 -3.14 25.81
CA CYS A 208 -16.59 -4.18 26.04
C CYS A 208 -15.44 -3.71 26.93
N HIS A 209 -14.67 -4.67 27.43
CA HIS A 209 -13.39 -4.45 28.09
C HIS A 209 -12.31 -5.37 27.50
N VAL A 210 -11.05 -5.00 27.70
CA VAL A 210 -9.91 -5.84 27.30
C VAL A 210 -9.89 -7.09 28.19
N HIS A 211 -9.86 -8.28 27.58
CA HIS A 211 -9.86 -9.56 28.28
C HIS A 211 -8.55 -9.77 29.07
N ASP A 212 -7.42 -9.67 28.38
CA ASP A 212 -6.08 -9.85 28.94
C ASP A 212 -5.25 -8.56 28.85
N PRO A 213 -4.86 -7.95 29.98
CA PRO A 213 -4.03 -6.75 29.97
C PRO A 213 -2.57 -7.02 29.56
N GLU A 214 -2.06 -8.25 29.61
CA GLU A 214 -0.64 -8.52 29.29
C GLU A 214 -0.33 -8.16 27.83
N SER A 215 -1.19 -8.58 26.90
CA SER A 215 -1.03 -8.25 25.48
C SER A 215 -1.18 -6.74 25.22
N LEU A 216 -2.02 -6.04 25.98
CA LEU A 216 -2.19 -4.59 25.92
C LEU A 216 -0.93 -3.85 26.41
N GLU A 217 -0.39 -4.25 27.55
CA GLU A 217 0.85 -3.71 28.12
C GLU A 217 2.03 -3.91 27.18
N MET A 218 2.10 -5.09 26.55
CA MET A 218 3.13 -5.43 25.56
C MET A 218 3.13 -4.48 24.37
N VAL A 219 1.95 -4.25 23.77
CA VAL A 219 1.79 -3.31 22.66
C VAL A 219 2.13 -1.88 23.10
N ALA A 220 1.68 -1.50 24.30
CA ALA A 220 1.92 -0.16 24.83
C ALA A 220 3.42 0.12 25.03
N ASP A 221 4.19 -0.82 25.58
CA ASP A 221 5.65 -0.71 25.68
C ASP A 221 6.27 -0.57 24.29
N LEU A 222 5.98 -1.50 23.37
CA LEU A 222 6.57 -1.51 22.03
C LEU A 222 6.33 -0.21 21.27
N LEU A 223 5.15 0.41 21.46
CA LEU A 223 4.78 1.69 20.87
C LEU A 223 5.19 2.92 21.70
N GLY A 224 5.71 2.73 22.92
CA GLY A 224 6.14 3.79 23.81
C GLY A 224 5.00 4.68 24.32
N ILE A 225 3.84 4.10 24.60
CA ILE A 225 2.62 4.78 25.09
C ILE A 225 2.12 4.10 26.37
N THR A 226 1.15 4.71 27.06
CA THR A 226 0.55 4.12 28.27
C THR A 226 -0.47 3.03 27.91
N ALA A 227 -0.44 1.90 28.61
CA ALA A 227 -1.40 0.81 28.42
C ALA A 227 -2.86 1.25 28.70
N GLY A 228 -3.06 2.09 29.72
CA GLY A 228 -4.39 2.65 30.05
C GLY A 228 -4.97 3.50 28.91
N ASP A 229 -4.16 4.39 28.33
CA ASP A 229 -4.58 5.24 27.22
C ASP A 229 -4.89 4.41 25.96
N LEU A 230 -4.07 3.38 25.68
CA LEU A 230 -4.31 2.45 24.59
C LEU A 230 -5.62 1.66 24.80
N GLY A 231 -5.85 1.14 26.01
CA GLY A 231 -7.07 0.41 26.35
C GLY A 231 -8.32 1.27 26.17
N LEU A 232 -8.29 2.52 26.64
CA LEU A 232 -9.38 3.49 26.45
C LEU A 232 -9.60 3.81 24.97
N ALA A 233 -8.53 4.07 24.21
CA ALA A 233 -8.64 4.40 22.79
C ALA A 233 -9.12 3.22 21.91
N LEU A 234 -8.95 1.97 22.39
CA LEU A 234 -9.47 0.77 21.71
C LEU A 234 -10.93 0.47 22.08
N THR A 235 -11.37 0.83 23.29
CA THR A 235 -12.69 0.48 23.85
C THR A 235 -13.67 1.65 23.87
N THR A 236 -13.25 2.84 23.47
CA THR A 236 -14.10 4.03 23.43
C THR A 236 -13.82 4.90 22.21
N ARG A 237 -14.79 5.76 21.89
CA ARG A 237 -14.67 6.79 20.86
C ARG A 237 -15.14 8.13 21.40
N SER A 238 -14.30 9.14 21.24
CA SER A 238 -14.68 10.54 21.42
C SER A 238 -15.55 11.01 20.27
N VAL A 239 -16.72 11.57 20.59
CA VAL A 239 -17.65 12.15 19.61
C VAL A 239 -17.90 13.60 20.00
N VAL A 240 -17.77 14.50 19.02
CA VAL A 240 -18.07 15.92 19.19
C VAL A 240 -19.42 16.19 18.51
N ALA A 241 -20.42 16.62 19.29
CA ALA A 241 -21.69 17.11 18.75
C ALA A 241 -22.04 18.45 19.39
N SER A 242 -22.45 19.41 18.55
CA SER A 242 -22.91 20.73 19.01
C SER A 242 -21.90 21.50 19.90
N GLY A 243 -20.60 21.24 19.73
CA GLY A 243 -19.53 21.88 20.53
C GLY A 243 -19.18 21.16 21.83
N GLU A 244 -19.92 20.11 22.21
CA GLU A 244 -19.65 19.28 23.38
C GLU A 244 -18.98 17.96 22.97
N SER A 245 -17.99 17.52 23.75
CA SER A 245 -17.31 16.23 23.57
C SER A 245 -17.88 15.19 24.53
N PHE A 246 -18.37 14.08 24.00
CA PHE A 246 -18.82 12.93 24.79
C PHE A 246 -18.04 11.67 24.41
N VAL A 247 -17.88 10.78 25.38
CA VAL A 247 -17.21 9.48 25.18
C VAL A 247 -18.29 8.41 25.03
N ARG A 248 -18.28 7.71 23.90
CA ARG A 248 -19.12 6.52 23.67
C ARG A 248 -18.25 5.27 23.84
N ARG A 249 -18.74 4.28 24.58
CA ARG A 249 -18.09 2.96 24.67
C ARG A 249 -18.31 2.15 23.39
N HIS A 250 -17.33 1.36 23.02
CA HIS A 250 -17.39 0.44 21.90
C HIS A 250 -18.02 -0.89 22.30
N THR A 251 -18.80 -1.47 21.39
CA THR A 251 -19.10 -2.90 21.44
C THR A 251 -17.83 -3.71 21.16
N ALA A 252 -17.83 -5.01 21.48
CA ALA A 252 -16.67 -5.86 21.19
C ALA A 252 -16.29 -5.84 19.69
N GLU A 253 -17.28 -5.90 18.79
CA GLU A 253 -17.06 -5.81 17.35
C GLU A 253 -16.44 -4.47 16.91
N GLU A 254 -16.92 -3.35 17.48
CA GLU A 254 -16.34 -2.02 17.22
C GLU A 254 -14.88 -1.95 17.73
N ALA A 255 -14.58 -2.56 18.90
CA ALA A 255 -13.22 -2.59 19.46
C ALA A 255 -12.27 -3.46 18.61
N TYR A 256 -12.70 -4.64 18.14
CA TYR A 256 -11.94 -5.45 17.18
C TYR A 256 -11.66 -4.67 15.89
N THR A 257 -12.65 -3.96 15.36
CA THR A 257 -12.48 -3.12 14.16
C THR A 257 -11.48 -1.99 14.40
N THR A 258 -11.51 -1.36 15.58
CA THR A 258 -10.57 -0.30 15.97
C THR A 258 -9.15 -0.83 16.12
N ARG A 259 -8.96 -2.00 16.76
CA ARG A 259 -7.68 -2.72 16.89
C ARG A 259 -7.08 -3.07 15.52
N ASP A 260 -7.88 -3.64 14.62
CA ASP A 260 -7.43 -4.01 13.28
C ASP A 260 -7.09 -2.75 12.45
N SER A 261 -7.84 -1.66 12.65
CA SER A 261 -7.56 -0.37 12.01
C SER A 261 -6.26 0.26 12.52
N LEU A 262 -5.95 0.11 13.81
CA LEU A 262 -4.65 0.50 14.38
C LEU A 262 -3.50 -0.26 13.70
N ALA A 263 -3.61 -1.59 13.59
CA ALA A 263 -2.60 -2.44 12.95
C ALA A 263 -2.35 -2.03 11.48
N ARG A 264 -3.42 -1.84 10.70
CA ARG A 264 -3.33 -1.36 9.31
C ARG A 264 -2.65 0.00 9.22
N GLY A 265 -3.06 0.97 10.05
CA GLY A 265 -2.51 2.31 10.02
C GLY A 265 -1.04 2.39 10.43
N LEU A 266 -0.63 1.60 11.43
CA LEU A 266 0.78 1.46 11.83
C LEU A 266 1.62 0.94 10.66
N TYR A 267 1.20 -0.16 10.04
CA TYR A 267 1.94 -0.76 8.93
C TYR A 267 2.02 0.15 7.70
N ASN A 268 0.90 0.77 7.32
CA ASN A 268 0.84 1.67 6.17
C ASN A 268 1.75 2.90 6.36
N ARG A 269 1.70 3.53 7.54
CA ARG A 269 2.58 4.67 7.85
C ARG A 269 4.04 4.23 7.90
N LEU A 270 4.34 3.07 8.49
CA LEU A 270 5.69 2.49 8.52
C LEU A 270 6.22 2.27 7.10
N PHE A 271 5.47 1.59 6.24
CA PHE A 271 5.88 1.32 4.86
C PHE A 271 6.18 2.61 4.08
N ARG A 272 5.29 3.60 4.16
CA ARG A 272 5.49 4.90 3.51
C ARG A 272 6.69 5.65 4.07
N TRP A 273 6.93 5.54 5.37
CA TRP A 273 8.10 6.14 5.99
C TRP A 273 9.40 5.47 5.56
N VAL A 274 9.44 4.14 5.48
CA VAL A 274 10.58 3.41 4.92
C VAL A 274 10.88 3.91 3.51
N VAL A 275 9.85 4.01 2.64
CA VAL A 275 10.01 4.56 1.28
C VAL A 275 10.55 6.00 1.30
N ASN A 276 10.03 6.87 2.16
CA ASN A 276 10.51 8.24 2.29
C ASN A 276 11.97 8.30 2.77
N GLN A 277 12.37 7.45 3.72
CA GLN A 277 13.76 7.38 4.18
C GLN A 277 14.69 6.85 3.10
N VAL A 278 14.28 5.79 2.38
CA VAL A 278 15.01 5.30 1.20
C VAL A 278 15.19 6.44 0.19
N ASN A 279 14.13 7.18 -0.13
CA ASN A 279 14.21 8.33 -1.03
C ASN A 279 15.14 9.43 -0.54
N ALA A 280 15.14 9.73 0.77
CA ALA A 280 16.06 10.72 1.33
C ALA A 280 17.52 10.26 1.24
N LEU A 281 17.79 8.97 1.47
CA LEU A 281 19.12 8.37 1.44
C LEU A 281 19.65 8.12 0.02
N LEU A 282 18.76 7.99 -0.97
CA LEU A 282 19.09 7.91 -2.40
C LEU A 282 19.12 9.27 -3.09
N GLY A 283 18.39 10.25 -2.55
CA GLY A 283 17.92 11.44 -3.24
C GLY A 283 18.71 12.71 -2.99
N VAL A 284 20.04 12.66 -2.94
CA VAL A 284 20.86 13.87 -2.80
C VAL A 284 20.91 14.72 -4.09
N SER A 285 20.37 14.26 -5.24
CA SER A 285 20.77 14.87 -6.53
C SER A 285 19.78 15.78 -7.28
N ARG A 286 18.44 15.61 -7.19
CA ARG A 286 17.54 16.34 -8.13
C ARG A 286 17.56 17.86 -7.98
N GLN A 287 17.49 18.36 -6.75
CA GLN A 287 17.50 19.81 -6.49
C GLN A 287 18.92 20.39 -6.40
N ALA A 288 19.91 19.58 -6.01
CA ALA A 288 21.29 20.03 -5.89
C ALA A 288 22.00 20.19 -7.25
N TYR A 289 21.66 19.37 -8.26
CA TYR A 289 22.34 19.36 -9.56
C TYR A 289 21.47 19.80 -10.74
N GLY A 290 20.16 19.99 -10.55
CA GLY A 290 19.25 20.37 -11.63
C GLY A 290 19.16 19.31 -12.72
N ASP A 291 19.20 18.02 -12.33
CA ASP A 291 19.23 16.87 -13.24
C ASP A 291 17.96 16.82 -14.10
N PRO A 292 18.04 17.06 -15.43
CA PRO A 292 16.87 17.19 -16.28
C PRO A 292 16.42 15.87 -16.91
N LEU A 293 17.17 14.78 -16.72
CA LEU A 293 16.94 13.50 -17.38
C LEU A 293 16.58 12.41 -16.37
N SER A 294 15.60 11.58 -16.72
CA SER A 294 15.25 10.40 -15.94
C SER A 294 14.59 9.32 -16.79
N ILE A 295 14.65 8.10 -16.27
CA ILE A 295 13.97 6.94 -16.81
C ILE A 295 13.08 6.36 -15.72
N GLY A 296 11.77 6.44 -15.93
CA GLY A 296 10.77 5.84 -15.06
C GLY A 296 10.57 4.36 -15.37
N LEU A 297 10.51 3.53 -14.33
CA LEU A 297 10.11 2.13 -14.39
C LEU A 297 8.80 1.99 -13.63
N LEU A 298 7.73 1.63 -14.32
CA LEU A 298 6.43 1.35 -13.70
C LEU A 298 6.24 -0.16 -13.57
N ASP A 299 6.21 -0.62 -12.32
CA ASP A 299 5.99 -2.01 -11.91
C ASP A 299 4.75 -2.04 -11.00
N ILE A 300 3.62 -2.46 -11.55
CA ILE A 300 2.35 -2.53 -10.82
C ILE A 300 1.84 -3.96 -10.76
N PHE A 301 0.91 -4.20 -9.83
CA PHE A 301 0.16 -5.45 -9.75
C PHE A 301 -0.53 -5.80 -11.07
N GLY A 302 -0.59 -7.09 -11.39
CA GLY A 302 -1.32 -7.56 -12.56
C GLY A 302 -2.83 -7.47 -12.36
N PHE A 303 -3.58 -7.73 -13.42
CA PHE A 303 -5.03 -7.95 -13.32
C PHE A 303 -5.32 -9.16 -12.40
N GLU A 304 -6.30 -9.05 -11.50
CA GLU A 304 -6.63 -10.07 -10.50
C GLU A 304 -8.07 -10.55 -10.61
N THR A 305 -8.28 -11.86 -10.49
CA THR A 305 -9.61 -12.46 -10.41
C THR A 305 -9.58 -13.68 -9.50
N TYR A 306 -10.16 -13.54 -8.32
CA TYR A 306 -10.30 -14.59 -7.32
C TYR A 306 -11.74 -15.09 -7.20
N LYS A 307 -11.95 -16.12 -6.36
CA LYS A 307 -13.29 -16.62 -6.01
C LYS A 307 -14.17 -15.55 -5.35
N THR A 308 -13.56 -14.70 -4.52
CA THR A 308 -14.20 -13.55 -3.87
C THR A 308 -13.31 -12.33 -4.08
N ASN A 309 -13.82 -11.31 -4.77
CA ASN A 309 -13.09 -10.08 -5.04
C ASN A 309 -13.70 -8.93 -4.24
N SER A 310 -12.86 -8.12 -3.61
CA SER A 310 -13.26 -7.00 -2.76
C SER A 310 -12.88 -5.65 -3.40
N LEU A 311 -13.02 -4.55 -2.67
CA LEU A 311 -12.68 -3.19 -3.08
C LEU A 311 -11.22 -3.06 -3.53
N GLU A 312 -10.32 -3.81 -2.90
CA GLU A 312 -8.90 -3.87 -3.24
C GLU A 312 -8.70 -4.39 -4.68
N GLN A 313 -9.31 -5.54 -5.02
CA GLN A 313 -9.28 -6.08 -6.38
C GLN A 313 -9.96 -5.14 -7.38
N LEU A 314 -11.06 -4.48 -7.00
CA LEU A 314 -11.71 -3.50 -7.87
C LEU A 314 -10.77 -2.33 -8.20
N ARG A 315 -10.07 -1.78 -7.21
CA ARG A 315 -9.07 -0.71 -7.41
C ARG A 315 -7.92 -1.19 -8.30
N ILE A 316 -7.39 -2.39 -8.04
CA ILE A 316 -6.33 -3.03 -8.83
C ILE A 316 -6.74 -3.17 -10.31
N ASN A 317 -7.94 -3.70 -10.56
CA ASN A 317 -8.43 -3.93 -11.91
C ASN A 317 -8.76 -2.61 -12.62
N ILE A 318 -9.26 -1.59 -11.93
CA ILE A 318 -9.44 -0.23 -12.49
C ILE A 318 -8.09 0.40 -12.88
N THR A 319 -7.04 0.22 -12.07
CA THR A 319 -5.69 0.68 -12.45
C THR A 319 -5.18 -0.02 -13.71
N ASN A 320 -5.42 -1.34 -13.84
CA ASN A 320 -5.07 -2.08 -15.06
C ASN A 320 -5.88 -1.59 -16.28
N GLU A 321 -7.17 -1.27 -16.14
CA GLU A 321 -7.96 -0.63 -17.20
C GLU A 321 -7.35 0.71 -17.63
N GLN A 322 -6.90 1.53 -16.68
CA GLN A 322 -6.30 2.83 -16.97
C GLN A 322 -4.98 2.69 -17.75
N LEU A 323 -4.17 1.68 -17.42
CA LEU A 323 -2.94 1.37 -18.15
C LEU A 323 -3.23 0.79 -19.53
N GLN A 324 -4.23 -0.09 -19.66
CA GLN A 324 -4.65 -0.60 -20.96
C GLN A 324 -5.14 0.53 -21.87
N PHE A 325 -5.90 1.49 -21.31
CA PHE A 325 -6.33 2.67 -22.05
C PHE A 325 -5.14 3.52 -22.50
N PHE A 326 -4.20 3.78 -21.60
CA PHE A 326 -2.97 4.51 -21.91
C PHE A 326 -2.17 3.83 -23.03
N PHE A 327 -1.99 2.50 -22.96
CA PHE A 327 -1.34 1.71 -23.99
C PHE A 327 -2.05 1.86 -25.34
N ASN A 328 -3.37 1.70 -25.35
CA ASN A 328 -4.18 1.82 -26.56
C ASN A 328 -4.05 3.21 -27.22
N GLN A 329 -4.05 4.28 -26.41
CA GLN A 329 -3.85 5.64 -26.91
C GLN A 329 -2.46 5.82 -27.52
N HIS A 330 -1.42 5.38 -26.83
CA HIS A 330 -0.05 5.54 -27.27
C HIS A 330 0.29 4.73 -28.52
N VAL A 331 -0.06 3.44 -28.54
CA VAL A 331 0.36 2.51 -29.61
C VAL A 331 -0.49 2.67 -30.87
N PHE A 332 -1.76 3.05 -30.72
CA PHE A 332 -2.67 3.12 -31.86
C PHE A 332 -3.15 4.53 -32.15
N THR A 333 -3.77 5.21 -31.19
CA THR A 333 -4.41 6.51 -31.46
C THR A 333 -3.40 7.58 -31.88
N TRP A 334 -2.32 7.75 -31.11
CA TRP A 334 -1.36 8.84 -31.33
C TRP A 334 -0.45 8.57 -32.52
N GLU A 335 -0.03 7.32 -32.75
CA GLU A 335 0.69 6.94 -33.97
C GLU A 335 -0.15 7.23 -35.22
N GLN A 336 -1.42 6.86 -35.24
CA GLN A 336 -2.30 7.16 -36.38
C GLN A 336 -2.50 8.67 -36.58
N GLN A 337 -2.59 9.45 -35.50
CA GLN A 337 -2.67 10.91 -35.58
C GLN A 337 -1.40 11.54 -36.15
N GLU A 338 -0.22 11.03 -35.80
CA GLU A 338 1.05 11.50 -36.33
C GLU A 338 1.16 11.22 -37.83
N TYR A 339 0.85 9.98 -38.27
CA TYR A 339 0.83 9.64 -39.69
C TYR A 339 -0.12 10.53 -40.50
N MET A 340 -1.32 10.78 -39.98
CA MET A 340 -2.28 11.69 -40.62
C MET A 340 -1.77 13.14 -40.65
N ALA A 341 -1.10 13.60 -39.61
CA ALA A 341 -0.51 14.95 -39.54
C ALA A 341 0.64 15.13 -40.53
N GLU A 342 1.43 14.08 -40.79
CA GLU A 342 2.48 14.05 -41.81
C GLU A 342 1.94 13.83 -43.25
N GLY A 343 0.63 13.59 -43.40
CA GLY A 343 0.01 13.33 -44.70
C GLY A 343 0.34 11.95 -45.28
N ILE A 344 0.70 10.98 -44.42
CA ILE A 344 0.98 9.60 -44.79
C ILE A 344 -0.34 8.82 -44.81
N GLU A 345 -0.68 8.22 -45.97
CA GLU A 345 -1.83 7.33 -46.08
C GLU A 345 -1.58 6.04 -45.30
N ILE A 346 -2.46 5.74 -44.34
CA ILE A 346 -2.39 4.56 -43.50
C ILE A 346 -3.74 3.86 -43.42
N ASP A 347 -3.70 2.53 -43.31
CA ASP A 347 -4.86 1.73 -42.96
C ASP A 347 -5.16 1.90 -41.47
N ILE A 348 -6.37 2.36 -41.14
CA ILE A 348 -6.80 2.61 -39.76
C ILE A 348 -6.87 1.28 -39.00
N ILE A 349 -5.93 1.09 -38.07
CA ILE A 349 -5.92 -0.07 -37.16
C ILE A 349 -7.04 0.10 -36.14
N ARG A 350 -8.01 -0.81 -36.17
CA ARG A 350 -9.11 -0.88 -35.20
C ARG A 350 -8.68 -1.67 -33.97
N PHE A 351 -8.86 -1.09 -32.79
CA PHE A 351 -8.62 -1.73 -31.50
C PHE A 351 -9.85 -1.59 -30.59
N SER A 352 -9.89 -2.40 -29.52
CA SER A 352 -10.97 -2.35 -28.54
C SER A 352 -10.77 -1.17 -27.59
N ASP A 353 -11.71 -0.24 -27.61
CA ASP A 353 -11.69 0.94 -26.74
C ASP A 353 -12.32 0.63 -25.38
N ASN A 354 -11.52 0.76 -24.32
CA ASN A 354 -11.96 0.54 -22.95
C ASN A 354 -12.35 1.83 -22.19
N ARG A 355 -12.42 3.00 -22.85
CA ARG A 355 -12.97 4.23 -22.26
C ARG A 355 -14.32 4.04 -21.56
N PRO A 356 -15.30 3.30 -22.11
CA PRO A 356 -16.59 3.13 -21.45
C PRO A 356 -16.49 2.40 -20.10
N ILE A 357 -15.48 1.54 -19.91
CA ILE A 357 -15.21 0.86 -18.63
C ILE A 357 -14.63 1.87 -17.63
N LEU A 358 -13.71 2.72 -18.08
CA LEU A 358 -13.17 3.81 -17.25
C LEU A 358 -14.24 4.83 -16.86
N GLU A 359 -15.16 5.16 -17.75
CA GLU A 359 -16.29 6.05 -17.45
C GLU A 359 -17.24 5.44 -16.41
N LEU A 360 -17.55 4.14 -16.54
CA LEU A 360 -18.33 3.40 -15.53
C LEU A 360 -17.66 3.46 -14.14
N CYS A 361 -16.34 3.29 -14.08
CA CYS A 361 -15.62 3.19 -12.80
C CYS A 361 -15.23 4.55 -12.20
N LEU A 362 -14.67 5.45 -13.00
CA LEU A 362 -14.02 6.71 -12.61
C LEU A 362 -14.83 7.95 -13.00
N GLY A 363 -15.92 7.79 -13.74
CA GLY A 363 -16.77 8.90 -14.16
C GLY A 363 -17.27 9.74 -12.99
N LYS A 364 -17.41 11.04 -13.22
CA LYS A 364 -17.99 11.98 -12.24
C LYS A 364 -19.25 12.61 -12.81
N PRO A 365 -20.33 12.75 -12.02
CA PRO A 365 -20.46 12.36 -10.62
C PRO A 365 -20.91 10.89 -10.41
N LEU A 366 -21.24 10.16 -11.48
CA LEU A 366 -21.98 8.89 -11.39
C LEU A 366 -21.15 7.62 -11.55
N GLY A 367 -19.82 7.67 -11.54
CA GLY A 367 -18.98 6.46 -11.61
C GLY A 367 -18.99 5.65 -10.31
N ILE A 368 -18.65 4.36 -10.37
CA ILE A 368 -18.67 3.45 -9.21
C ILE A 368 -17.91 4.04 -8.00
N LEU A 369 -16.70 4.57 -8.20
CA LEU A 369 -15.93 5.15 -7.09
C LEU A 369 -16.53 6.46 -6.57
N SER A 370 -17.15 7.27 -7.43
CA SER A 370 -17.83 8.50 -7.03
C SER A 370 -19.06 8.19 -6.16
N LEU A 371 -19.85 7.19 -6.55
CA LEU A 371 -21.00 6.72 -5.78
C LEU A 371 -20.55 6.10 -4.43
N LEU A 372 -19.43 5.38 -4.42
CA LEU A 372 -18.85 4.83 -3.20
C LEU A 372 -18.42 5.94 -2.22
N ASP A 373 -17.76 6.99 -2.73
CA ASP A 373 -17.35 8.15 -1.93
C ASP A 373 -18.55 8.89 -1.33
N GLU A 374 -19.62 9.05 -2.11
CA GLU A 374 -20.85 9.69 -1.66
C GLU A 374 -21.52 8.85 -0.55
N GLU A 375 -21.70 7.55 -0.80
CA GLU A 375 -22.34 6.63 0.13
C GLU A 375 -21.53 6.47 1.43
N SER A 376 -20.20 6.48 1.33
CA SER A 376 -19.29 6.42 2.47
C SER A 376 -19.44 7.60 3.45
N ARG A 377 -19.94 8.75 2.99
CA ARG A 377 -20.15 9.95 3.82
C ARG A 377 -21.51 9.96 4.54
N PHE A 378 -22.45 9.11 4.14
CA PHE A 378 -23.76 9.04 4.76
C PHE A 378 -23.72 8.23 6.06
N PRO A 379 -24.12 8.79 7.23
CA PRO A 379 -23.97 8.13 8.52
C PRO A 379 -24.70 6.79 8.69
N ARG A 380 -25.81 6.59 7.96
CA ARG A 380 -26.65 5.38 8.01
C ARG A 380 -26.53 4.50 6.76
N ALA A 381 -25.59 4.80 5.88
CA ALA A 381 -25.37 3.99 4.70
C ALA A 381 -24.74 2.65 5.06
N THR A 382 -25.14 1.61 4.34
CA THR A 382 -24.64 0.24 4.45
C THR A 382 -24.11 -0.23 3.11
N ASP A 383 -23.31 -1.30 3.08
CA ASP A 383 -22.85 -1.88 1.82
C ASP A 383 -24.02 -2.27 0.91
N TRP A 384 -25.16 -2.64 1.49
CA TRP A 384 -26.38 -2.94 0.74
C TRP A 384 -26.98 -1.70 0.08
N THR A 385 -27.07 -0.56 0.78
CA THR A 385 -27.57 0.70 0.16
C THR A 385 -26.64 1.16 -0.96
N PHE A 386 -25.32 0.96 -0.80
CA PHE A 386 -24.36 1.16 -1.88
C PHE A 386 -24.66 0.28 -3.10
N LEU A 387 -24.86 -1.03 -2.90
CA LEU A 387 -25.17 -1.96 -4.00
C LEU A 387 -26.47 -1.61 -4.71
N GLU A 388 -27.53 -1.22 -4.00
CA GLU A 388 -28.78 -0.76 -4.60
C GLU A 388 -28.59 0.50 -5.45
N LYS A 389 -27.78 1.44 -4.96
CA LYS A 389 -27.42 2.65 -5.70
C LYS A 389 -26.71 2.31 -7.00
N LEU A 390 -25.75 1.38 -7.00
CA LEU A 390 -25.10 0.89 -8.22
C LEU A 390 -26.11 0.25 -9.18
N ASN A 391 -26.94 -0.66 -8.66
CA ASN A 391 -27.94 -1.39 -9.46
C ASN A 391 -28.93 -0.43 -10.16
N SER A 392 -29.32 0.65 -9.47
CA SER A 392 -30.26 1.64 -10.00
C SER A 392 -29.61 2.54 -11.04
N ASN A 393 -28.38 3.01 -10.80
CA ASN A 393 -27.68 3.92 -11.72
C ASN A 393 -27.18 3.21 -12.99
N PHE A 394 -26.85 1.92 -12.91
CA PHE A 394 -26.22 1.17 -14.01
C PHE A 394 -27.09 0.06 -14.61
N ALA A 395 -28.40 0.04 -14.35
CA ALA A 395 -29.32 -0.99 -14.82
C ALA A 395 -29.23 -1.28 -16.33
N ASN A 396 -29.01 -0.23 -17.14
CA ASN A 396 -28.94 -0.32 -18.60
C ASN A 396 -27.51 -0.36 -19.16
N ASN A 397 -26.48 -0.32 -18.30
CA ASN A 397 -25.10 -0.31 -18.74
C ASN A 397 -24.63 -1.75 -19.04
N LYS A 398 -24.25 -2.04 -20.29
CA LYS A 398 -23.81 -3.38 -20.73
C LYS A 398 -22.53 -3.89 -20.04
N LEU A 399 -21.74 -3.00 -19.44
CA LEU A 399 -20.51 -3.35 -18.75
C LEU A 399 -20.73 -3.66 -17.27
N TYR A 400 -21.86 -3.21 -16.71
CA TYR A 400 -22.30 -3.54 -15.36
C TYR A 400 -23.26 -4.73 -15.40
N VAL A 401 -23.06 -5.71 -14.51
CA VAL A 401 -23.92 -6.88 -14.41
C VAL A 401 -24.40 -7.02 -12.97
N ARG A 402 -25.68 -6.75 -12.76
CA ARG A 402 -26.39 -6.99 -11.50
C ARG A 402 -26.46 -8.50 -11.20
N SER A 403 -26.39 -8.89 -9.92
CA SER A 403 -26.64 -10.29 -9.55
C SER A 403 -28.10 -10.69 -9.80
N ARG A 404 -28.32 -11.97 -10.15
CA ARG A 404 -29.66 -12.52 -10.41
C ARG A 404 -30.49 -12.67 -9.14
N SER A 405 -29.83 -12.89 -7.99
CA SER A 405 -30.46 -13.01 -6.68
C SER A 405 -30.47 -11.66 -5.98
N SER A 406 -31.62 -11.28 -5.42
CA SER A 406 -31.75 -10.05 -4.60
C SER A 406 -31.10 -10.16 -3.23
N ALA A 407 -30.75 -11.38 -2.79
CA ALA A 407 -30.05 -11.63 -1.54
C ALA A 407 -28.52 -11.51 -1.66
N ASP A 408 -28.00 -11.45 -2.89
CA ASP A 408 -26.55 -11.41 -3.11
C ASP A 408 -25.99 -10.02 -2.85
N THR A 409 -24.88 -9.95 -2.14
CA THR A 409 -24.10 -8.72 -1.91
C THR A 409 -23.10 -8.47 -3.04
N THR A 410 -23.41 -8.86 -4.27
CA THR A 410 -22.41 -8.84 -5.37
C THR A 410 -22.89 -8.13 -6.62
N PHE A 411 -21.93 -7.56 -7.35
CA PHE A 411 -22.09 -7.07 -8.72
C PHE A 411 -20.94 -7.57 -9.59
N SER A 412 -21.05 -7.49 -10.92
CA SER A 412 -19.91 -7.77 -11.80
C SER A 412 -19.64 -6.62 -12.77
N VAL A 413 -18.38 -6.48 -13.16
CA VAL A 413 -17.93 -5.58 -14.23
C VAL A 413 -17.31 -6.40 -15.35
N ARG A 414 -17.62 -6.07 -16.59
CA ARG A 414 -16.97 -6.62 -17.78
C ARG A 414 -15.74 -5.77 -18.11
N HIS A 415 -14.59 -6.22 -17.62
CA HIS A 415 -13.28 -5.63 -17.88
C HIS A 415 -12.74 -6.04 -19.25
N TYR A 416 -11.66 -5.39 -19.71
CA TYR A 416 -10.95 -5.80 -20.93
C TYR A 416 -10.46 -7.25 -20.87
N ALA A 417 -10.08 -7.72 -19.68
CA ALA A 417 -9.58 -9.08 -19.43
C ALA A 417 -10.70 -10.10 -19.12
N GLY A 418 -11.96 -9.66 -18.97
CA GLY A 418 -13.09 -10.56 -18.72
C GLY A 418 -14.05 -10.05 -17.64
N ARG A 419 -15.04 -10.88 -17.31
CA ARG A 419 -16.04 -10.55 -16.28
C ARG A 419 -15.50 -10.89 -14.89
N VAL A 420 -15.49 -9.91 -14.00
CA VAL A 420 -15.10 -10.09 -12.59
C VAL A 420 -16.27 -9.75 -11.67
N GLN A 421 -16.54 -10.60 -10.69
CA GLN A 421 -17.60 -10.41 -9.69
C GLN A 421 -16.98 -9.92 -8.38
N TYR A 422 -17.54 -8.84 -7.84
CA TYR A 422 -17.12 -8.18 -6.60
C TYR A 422 -18.20 -8.28 -5.53
N ASP A 423 -17.80 -8.56 -4.30
CA ASP A 423 -18.65 -8.57 -3.10
C ASP A 423 -18.53 -7.22 -2.39
N VAL A 424 -19.66 -6.51 -2.20
CA VAL A 424 -19.67 -5.18 -1.58
C VAL A 424 -19.43 -5.23 -0.07
N LYS A 425 -19.41 -6.41 0.55
CA LYS A 425 -19.20 -6.54 2.00
C LYS A 425 -17.92 -5.83 2.45
N GLY A 426 -18.08 -4.86 3.36
CA GLY A 426 -17.02 -4.02 3.91
C GLY A 426 -16.53 -2.90 2.99
N PHE A 427 -17.16 -2.64 1.84
CA PHE A 427 -16.73 -1.58 0.90
C PHE A 427 -16.75 -0.20 1.55
N LEU A 428 -17.83 0.14 2.27
CA LEU A 428 -17.94 1.45 2.89
C LEU A 428 -16.84 1.68 3.93
N ASP A 429 -16.58 0.70 4.78
CA ASP A 429 -15.56 0.83 5.83
C ASP A 429 -14.14 0.86 5.27
N LYS A 430 -13.88 0.04 4.23
CA LYS A 430 -12.62 0.06 3.48
C LYS A 430 -12.40 1.36 2.70
N ASN A 431 -13.48 2.07 2.33
CA ASN A 431 -13.37 3.36 1.65
C ASN A 431 -13.27 4.54 2.61
N ARG A 432 -13.98 4.48 3.74
CA ARG A 432 -13.90 5.49 4.81
C ARG A 432 -12.49 5.57 5.39
N SER A 433 -11.75 4.46 5.44
CA SER A 433 -10.40 4.37 6.01
C SER A 433 -10.29 5.09 7.36
N TYR A 434 -11.34 4.96 8.18
CA TYR A 434 -11.45 5.69 9.44
C TYR A 434 -10.36 5.20 10.39
N PHE A 435 -9.51 6.14 10.83
CA PHE A 435 -8.53 5.90 11.87
C PHE A 435 -8.90 6.78 13.06
N SER A 436 -9.10 6.16 14.22
CA SER A 436 -9.62 6.85 15.41
C SER A 436 -8.74 8.06 15.77
N PRO A 437 -9.30 9.28 15.94
CA PRO A 437 -8.56 10.44 16.42
C PRO A 437 -7.90 10.19 17.77
N ASP A 438 -8.56 9.42 18.65
CA ASP A 438 -8.04 9.05 19.97
C ASP A 438 -6.74 8.24 19.82
N LEU A 439 -6.70 7.28 18.89
CA LEU A 439 -5.48 6.53 18.54
C LEU A 439 -4.39 7.41 17.95
N VAL A 440 -4.73 8.42 17.13
CA VAL A 440 -3.73 9.36 16.61
C VAL A 440 -3.09 10.15 17.74
N GLU A 441 -3.89 10.62 18.69
CA GLU A 441 -3.42 11.49 19.76
C GLU A 441 -2.46 10.76 20.72
N ILE A 442 -2.79 9.53 21.13
CA ILE A 442 -1.88 8.74 21.97
C ILE A 442 -0.56 8.44 21.26
N LEU A 443 -0.59 8.16 19.94
CA LEU A 443 0.63 7.88 19.16
C LEU A 443 1.49 9.13 18.91
N ARG A 444 0.88 10.33 18.93
CA ARG A 444 1.62 11.61 18.95
C ARG A 444 2.29 11.89 20.29
N GLY A 445 1.86 11.22 21.35
CA GLY A 445 2.45 11.25 22.69
C GLY A 445 3.55 10.20 22.90
N SER A 446 3.78 9.29 21.94
CA SER A 446 4.77 8.21 22.06
C SER A 446 6.15 8.72 22.49
N SER A 447 6.84 7.98 23.36
CA SER A 447 8.24 8.22 23.75
C SER A 447 9.23 7.90 22.62
N ILE A 448 8.81 7.15 21.59
CA ILE A 448 9.64 6.75 20.45
C ILE A 448 9.52 7.81 19.34
N ASP A 449 10.64 8.48 19.05
CA ASP A 449 10.70 9.60 18.09
C ASP A 449 10.14 9.25 16.72
N THR A 450 10.45 8.07 16.18
CA THR A 450 9.95 7.62 14.88
C THR A 450 8.43 7.47 14.87
N ILE A 451 7.83 6.85 15.89
CA ILE A 451 6.37 6.69 16.00
C ILE A 451 5.71 8.05 16.13
N ARG A 452 6.26 8.92 17.00
CA ARG A 452 5.79 10.28 17.16
C ARG A 452 5.81 11.05 15.84
N TYR A 453 6.89 10.90 15.07
CA TYR A 453 7.03 11.50 13.74
C TYR A 453 5.96 10.97 12.77
N LEU A 454 5.72 9.65 12.72
CA LEU A 454 4.72 9.02 11.85
C LEU A 454 3.33 9.61 12.04
N TYR A 455 2.92 9.92 13.27
CA TYR A 455 1.56 10.39 13.61
C TYR A 455 1.42 11.90 13.75
N ARG A 456 2.53 12.65 13.74
CA ARG A 456 2.54 14.11 13.51
C ARG A 456 2.48 14.47 12.02
N CYS A 457 2.96 13.58 11.14
CA CYS A 457 2.91 13.80 9.70
C CYS A 457 1.48 13.70 9.14
N MET A 458 1.14 14.62 8.23
CA MET A 458 -0.11 14.54 7.46
C MET A 458 0.07 13.52 6.33
N VAL A 459 -0.97 12.72 6.08
CA VAL A 459 -1.04 11.87 4.90
C VAL A 459 -1.67 12.69 3.78
N THR A 460 -1.00 12.83 2.64
CA THR A 460 -1.58 13.53 1.47
C THR A 460 -2.71 12.69 0.85
N LYS A 461 -3.46 13.26 -0.11
CA LYS A 461 -4.50 12.52 -0.86
C LYS A 461 -3.95 11.32 -1.63
N THR A 462 -2.68 11.37 -2.02
CA THR A 462 -1.94 10.28 -2.67
C THR A 462 -1.17 9.42 -1.66
N GLY A 463 -1.34 9.68 -0.36
CA GLY A 463 -0.32 9.66 0.70
C GLY A 463 0.89 8.77 0.48
N HIS A 464 2.15 9.18 0.51
CA HIS A 464 2.91 10.34 0.96
C HIS A 464 2.59 10.88 2.34
N LEU A 465 3.54 10.68 3.24
CA LEU A 465 3.66 11.40 4.49
C LEU A 465 4.33 12.75 4.18
N HIS A 466 3.62 13.84 4.47
CA HIS A 466 4.10 15.21 4.33
C HIS A 466 4.31 15.83 5.71
N VAL A 467 5.48 16.42 5.91
CA VAL A 467 5.79 17.23 7.09
C VAL A 467 5.28 18.64 6.83
N PRO A 468 4.31 19.17 7.60
CA PRO A 468 4.06 20.60 7.55
C PRO A 468 5.33 21.33 7.98
N SER A 469 5.89 22.17 7.12
CA SER A 469 6.97 23.05 7.53
C SER A 469 6.44 23.99 8.61
N LEU A 470 7.27 24.42 9.56
CA LEU A 470 6.90 25.43 10.58
C LEU A 470 6.40 26.75 9.95
N VAL A 471 6.58 26.95 8.64
CA VAL A 471 6.11 28.10 7.87
C VAL A 471 4.65 27.94 7.39
N ASP A 472 4.13 26.71 7.28
CA ASP A 472 2.78 26.43 6.78
C ASP A 472 1.67 26.63 7.82
N GLY A 473 2.03 26.77 9.10
CA GLY A 473 1.09 26.97 10.22
C GLY A 473 0.23 28.24 10.09
N ASN A 474 0.66 29.23 9.31
CA ASN A 474 -0.07 30.49 9.15
C ASN A 474 -1.05 30.52 7.97
N LYS A 475 -1.14 29.47 7.12
CA LYS A 475 -2.02 29.49 5.94
C LYS A 475 -3.23 28.57 5.99
N LYS A 476 -3.33 27.66 6.97
CA LYS A 476 -4.45 26.69 7.06
C LYS A 476 -5.53 26.99 8.11
N ALA A 477 -5.44 28.10 8.85
CA ALA A 477 -6.51 28.54 9.75
C ALA A 477 -7.75 29.14 9.03
N ARG A 478 -7.84 29.04 7.71
CA ARG A 478 -8.99 29.49 6.91
C ARG A 478 -9.39 28.39 5.94
N GLN A 479 -10.12 27.40 6.44
CA GLN A 479 -11.06 26.48 5.76
C GLN A 479 -11.09 25.16 6.53
N ILE A 480 -11.87 25.17 7.62
CA ILE A 480 -12.65 24.02 8.08
C ILE A 480 -14.10 24.43 7.87
#